data_AF-A0A9Q4A906-F1
#
_entry.id   AF-A0A9Q4A906-F1
#
_cell.length_a   1.000
_cell.length_b   1.000
_cell.length_c   1.000
_cell.angle_alpha   90.00
_cell.angle_beta   90.00
_cell.angle_gamma   90.00
#
_symmetry.space_group_name_H-M   'P 1'
#
loop_
_entity.id
_entity.type
_entity.pdbx_description
1 polymer ?
#
loop_
_entity_poly.entity_id
_entity_poly.type
_entity_poly.pdbx_seq_one_letter_code
_entity_poly.pdbx_strand_id
1 'polypeptide(L)'
;RGITREARGRIWIVRVRKEACVRVNARFTDLRFGCTRRALDAAIIHLIYSGHAWRREDVLRLGENTVVHWRKRSGVGLCAVAYVSRNEPGRGETFFLATYKRIASGRGLEKLHTRLAYVLESAHEIEHGKADIAHSVQNKIGEHVSQVLESEVFRLFLLAGKRKVDEIAVADYVERLGTPGERRVKPVWTGFASL
;
A
#
# COMPACT_ATOMS: atom_id res chain seq x y z
N ARG A 1 11.60 -7.35 4.34
CA ARG A 1 12.66 -8.25 3.79
C ARG A 1 13.29 -7.53 2.61
N GLY A 2 14.62 -7.54 2.45
CA GLY A 2 15.31 -6.87 1.33
C GLY A 2 16.29 -5.75 1.70
N ILE A 3 16.56 -5.52 2.99
CA ILE A 3 17.65 -4.64 3.46
C ILE A 3 18.70 -5.52 4.14
N THR A 4 19.96 -5.33 3.79
CA THR A 4 21.10 -6.03 4.37
C THR A 4 22.19 -5.06 4.76
N ARG A 5 22.97 -5.40 5.78
CA ARG A 5 24.09 -4.59 6.26
C ARG A 5 25.40 -5.18 5.80
N GLU A 6 26.19 -4.38 5.10
CA GLU A 6 27.60 -4.66 4.85
C GLU A 6 28.44 -3.98 5.94
N ALA A 7 28.88 -4.75 6.93
CA ALA A 7 29.53 -4.21 8.13
C ALA A 7 30.86 -3.51 7.82
N ARG A 8 31.72 -4.11 6.97
CA ARG A 8 33.04 -3.57 6.61
C ARG A 8 32.95 -2.26 5.82
N GLY A 9 32.06 -2.22 4.84
CA GLY A 9 31.85 -1.03 4.00
C GLY A 9 31.02 0.06 4.68
N ARG A 10 30.46 -0.20 5.87
CA ARG A 10 29.49 0.67 6.53
C ARG A 10 28.35 1.11 5.60
N ILE A 11 27.78 0.14 4.88
CA ILE A 11 26.73 0.36 3.87
C ILE A 11 25.49 -0.47 4.17
N TRP A 12 24.32 0.14 4.03
CA TRP A 12 23.04 -0.57 3.87
C TRP A 12 22.76 -0.83 2.40
N ILE A 13 22.45 -2.08 2.06
CA ILE A 13 22.13 -2.51 0.71
C ILE A 13 20.66 -2.91 0.66
N VAL A 14 19.89 -2.23 -0.19
CA VAL A 14 18.51 -2.58 -0.51
C VAL A 14 18.52 -3.41 -1.77
N ARG A 15 18.04 -4.66 -1.70
CA ARG A 15 17.92 -5.57 -2.83
C ARG A 15 16.61 -6.34 -2.79
N VAL A 16 15.82 -6.21 -3.86
CA VAL A 16 14.58 -6.96 -4.05
C VAL A 16 14.68 -7.77 -5.34
N ARG A 17 14.47 -9.08 -5.23
CA ARG A 17 14.43 -10.02 -6.36
C ARG A 17 12.99 -10.52 -6.53
N LYS A 18 12.49 -10.53 -7.77
CA LYS A 18 11.21 -11.13 -8.16
C LYS A 18 11.42 -11.87 -9.48
N GLU A 19 11.01 -13.13 -9.57
CA GLU A 19 11.13 -13.97 -10.79
C GLU A 19 12.57 -13.98 -11.36
N ALA A 20 13.56 -14.26 -10.51
CA ALA A 20 14.99 -14.21 -10.82
C ALA A 20 15.57 -12.84 -11.24
N CYS A 21 14.74 -11.81 -11.44
CA CYS A 21 15.17 -10.46 -11.80
C CYS A 21 15.33 -9.56 -10.58
N VAL A 22 16.37 -8.73 -10.56
CA VAL A 22 16.59 -7.70 -9.53
C VAL A 22 15.72 -6.49 -9.89
N ARG A 23 14.67 -6.25 -9.09
CA ARG A 23 13.75 -5.12 -9.28
C ARG A 23 14.23 -3.84 -8.60
N VAL A 24 14.94 -3.97 -7.49
CA VAL A 24 15.56 -2.85 -6.76
C VAL A 24 16.97 -3.23 -6.35
N ASN A 25 17.91 -2.31 -6.54
CA ASN A 25 19.29 -2.41 -6.04
C ASN A 25 19.81 -1.00 -5.72
N ALA A 26 20.00 -0.70 -4.44
CA ALA A 26 20.48 0.60 -3.99
C ALA A 26 21.41 0.47 -2.77
N ARG A 27 22.35 1.41 -2.62
CA ARG A 27 23.34 1.44 -1.53
C ARG A 27 23.26 2.76 -0.77
N PHE A 28 23.29 2.68 0.55
CA PHE A 28 23.19 3.81 1.47
C PHE A 28 24.36 3.74 2.46
N THR A 29 25.38 4.58 2.25
CA THR A 29 26.58 4.63 3.10
C THR A 29 26.31 5.46 4.35
N ASP A 30 26.86 5.07 5.49
CA ASP A 30 26.73 5.85 6.73
C ASP A 30 27.31 7.25 6.55
N LEU A 31 28.41 7.39 5.80
CA LEU A 31 29.08 8.66 5.53
C LEU A 31 28.16 9.66 4.81
N ARG A 32 27.45 9.22 3.76
CA ARG A 32 26.57 10.09 2.96
C ARG A 32 25.36 10.59 3.76
N PHE A 33 24.89 9.80 4.72
CA PHE A 33 23.71 10.10 5.52
C PHE A 33 24.06 10.54 6.96
N GLY A 34 25.34 10.73 7.26
CA GLY A 34 25.87 11.22 8.53
C GLY A 34 25.95 10.18 9.66
N CYS A 35 25.09 9.15 9.66
CA CYS A 35 25.20 8.05 10.63
C CYS A 35 24.48 6.78 10.16
N THR A 36 24.76 5.66 10.84
CA THR A 36 24.16 4.34 10.57
C THR A 36 22.64 4.37 10.61
N ARG A 37 22.05 5.08 11.57
CA ARG A 37 20.60 5.14 11.74
C ARG A 37 19.95 5.88 10.57
N ARG A 38 20.47 7.05 10.20
CA ARG A 38 19.96 7.84 9.06
C ARG A 38 20.13 7.12 7.72
N ALA A 39 21.23 6.40 7.54
CA ALA A 39 21.42 5.56 6.35
C ALA A 39 20.41 4.39 6.30
N LEU A 40 20.10 3.78 7.44
CA LEU A 40 19.04 2.77 7.53
C LEU A 40 17.67 3.37 7.25
N ASP A 41 17.35 4.54 7.84
CA ASP A 41 16.08 5.23 7.62
C ASP A 41 15.90 5.57 6.13
N ALA A 42 16.95 6.05 5.46
CA ALA A 42 16.95 6.29 4.02
C ALA A 42 16.75 5.00 3.19
N ALA A 43 17.39 3.89 3.60
CA ALA A 43 17.20 2.58 2.96
C ALA A 43 15.76 2.06 3.10
N ILE A 44 15.16 2.23 4.29
CA ILE A 44 13.75 1.89 4.56
C ILE A 44 12.82 2.74 3.70
N ILE A 45 13.03 4.07 3.70
CA ILE A 45 12.25 5.01 2.88
C ILE A 45 12.35 4.62 1.40
N HIS A 46 13.54 4.30 0.90
CA HIS A 46 13.72 3.87 -0.49
C HIS A 46 12.98 2.56 -0.80
N LEU A 47 13.01 1.58 0.10
CA LEU A 47 12.31 0.32 -0.11
C LEU A 47 10.77 0.49 -0.08
N ILE A 48 10.26 1.39 0.76
CA ILE A 48 8.84 1.76 0.78
C ILE A 48 8.46 2.52 -0.49
N TYR A 49 9.27 3.52 -0.87
CA TYR A 49 9.01 4.36 -2.03
C TYR A 49 9.07 3.60 -3.36
N SER A 50 9.93 2.58 -3.44
CA SER A 50 9.98 1.67 -4.59
C SER A 50 8.79 0.71 -4.66
N GLY A 51 7.85 0.73 -3.70
CA GLY A 51 6.63 -0.07 -3.71
C GLY A 51 6.84 -1.55 -3.34
N HIS A 52 8.03 -1.90 -2.83
CA HIS A 52 8.38 -3.27 -2.48
C HIS A 52 8.35 -3.56 -0.97
N ALA A 53 8.10 -2.54 -0.15
CA ALA A 53 7.75 -2.69 1.25
C ALA A 53 6.64 -1.73 1.65
N TRP A 54 5.98 -2.09 2.74
CA TRP A 54 4.86 -1.38 3.34
C TRP A 54 5.07 -1.39 4.85
N ARG A 55 4.73 -0.31 5.54
CA ARG A 55 4.60 -0.34 6.99
C ARG A 55 3.36 -1.15 7.34
N ARG A 56 3.32 -1.73 8.55
CA ARG A 56 2.16 -2.49 9.03
C ARG A 56 0.88 -1.65 8.99
N GLU A 57 1.01 -0.38 9.35
CA GLU A 57 -0.04 0.65 9.35
C GLU A 57 -0.47 1.09 7.94
N ASP A 58 0.31 0.81 6.89
CA ASP A 58 -0.08 1.12 5.50
C ASP A 58 -1.07 0.09 4.93
N VAL A 59 -1.31 -1.00 5.67
CA VAL A 59 -2.16 -2.12 5.27
C VAL A 59 -3.20 -2.39 6.35
N LEU A 60 -4.47 -2.24 5.99
CA LEU A 60 -5.59 -2.66 6.81
C LEU A 60 -5.95 -4.11 6.44
N ARG A 61 -5.70 -5.05 7.34
CA ARG A 61 -6.11 -6.44 7.15
C ARG A 61 -7.56 -6.61 7.61
N LEU A 62 -8.42 -7.14 6.74
CA LEU A 62 -9.82 -7.41 7.06
C LEU A 62 -10.06 -8.89 7.40
N GLY A 63 -9.17 -9.77 6.99
CA GLY A 63 -9.21 -11.21 7.22
C GLY A 63 -7.90 -11.87 6.79
N GLU A 64 -7.88 -13.20 6.68
CA GLU A 64 -6.69 -13.96 6.28
C GLU A 64 -6.29 -13.71 4.82
N ASN A 65 -7.27 -13.65 3.92
CA ASN A 65 -7.08 -13.49 2.48
C ASN A 65 -7.38 -12.06 1.97
N THR A 66 -7.73 -11.13 2.85
CA THR A 66 -8.25 -9.81 2.46
C THR A 66 -7.47 -8.67 3.09
N VAL A 67 -6.86 -7.83 2.25
CA VAL A 67 -6.05 -6.68 2.69
C VAL A 67 -6.40 -5.42 1.92
N VAL A 68 -6.37 -4.28 2.58
CA VAL A 68 -6.59 -2.95 1.98
C VAL A 68 -5.31 -2.14 2.10
N HIS A 69 -4.89 -1.49 1.02
CA HIS A 69 -3.71 -0.64 0.99
C HIS A 69 -3.97 0.66 0.23
N TRP A 70 -3.11 1.65 0.49
CA TRP A 70 -3.14 2.91 -0.24
C TRP A 70 -2.35 2.83 -1.55
N ARG A 71 -2.98 3.15 -2.68
CA ARG A 71 -2.36 3.17 -4.02
C ARG A 71 -2.47 4.57 -4.65
N LYS A 72 -1.35 5.10 -5.16
CA LYS A 72 -1.36 6.32 -6.01
C LYS A 72 -1.89 5.92 -7.39
N ARG A 73 -2.90 6.61 -7.90
CA ARG A 73 -3.37 6.49 -9.29
C ARG A 73 -3.25 7.83 -10.00
N SER A 74 -2.68 7.80 -11.21
CA SER A 74 -2.58 8.97 -12.09
C SER A 74 -3.97 9.58 -12.33
N GLY A 75 -4.10 10.90 -12.20
CA GLY A 75 -5.36 11.64 -12.39
C GLY A 75 -6.40 11.49 -11.28
N VAL A 76 -6.25 10.54 -10.35
CA VAL A 76 -7.22 10.27 -9.27
C VAL A 76 -6.66 10.64 -7.89
N GLY A 77 -5.35 10.53 -7.70
CA GLY A 77 -4.69 10.72 -6.41
C GLY A 77 -4.59 9.42 -5.61
N LEU A 78 -4.52 9.53 -4.28
CA LEU A 78 -4.40 8.38 -3.40
C LEU A 78 -5.76 7.69 -3.19
N CYS A 79 -5.84 6.39 -3.44
CA CYS A 79 -7.04 5.59 -3.24
C CYS A 79 -6.78 4.36 -2.35
N ALA A 80 -7.77 4.01 -1.54
CA ALA A 80 -7.82 2.74 -0.83
C ALA A 80 -8.27 1.64 -1.81
N VAL A 81 -7.50 0.57 -1.86
CA VAL A 81 -7.73 -0.57 -2.75
C VAL A 81 -7.67 -1.84 -1.92
N ALA A 82 -8.71 -2.65 -2.00
CA ALA A 82 -8.72 -3.98 -1.41
C ALA A 82 -8.16 -5.00 -2.38
N TYR A 83 -7.45 -5.99 -1.85
CA TYR A 83 -6.99 -7.16 -2.55
C TYR A 83 -7.49 -8.39 -1.80
N VAL A 84 -8.16 -9.28 -2.54
CA VAL A 84 -8.63 -10.58 -2.06
C VAL A 84 -7.80 -11.65 -2.74
N SER A 85 -6.97 -12.36 -1.99
CA SER A 85 -6.16 -13.44 -2.52
C SER A 85 -7.00 -14.70 -2.74
N ARG A 86 -6.79 -15.37 -3.88
CA ARG A 86 -7.27 -16.73 -4.09
C ARG A 86 -6.22 -17.74 -3.61
N ASN A 87 -6.63 -18.97 -3.31
CA ASN A 87 -5.73 -20.06 -2.92
C ASN A 87 -4.78 -20.50 -4.05
N GLU A 88 -4.99 -19.99 -5.28
CA GLU A 88 -4.15 -20.25 -6.44
C GLU A 88 -3.00 -19.22 -6.57
N PRO A 89 -1.77 -19.64 -6.90
CA PRO A 89 -0.62 -18.75 -7.03
C PRO A 89 -0.86 -17.62 -8.04
N GLY A 90 -0.72 -16.38 -7.59
CA GLY A 90 -0.77 -15.19 -8.46
C GLY A 90 -2.17 -14.75 -8.90
N ARG A 91 -3.24 -15.37 -8.38
CA ARG A 91 -4.62 -14.98 -8.66
C ARG A 91 -5.26 -14.29 -7.45
N GLY A 92 -5.98 -13.22 -7.72
CA GLY A 92 -6.69 -12.44 -6.71
C GLY A 92 -7.44 -11.28 -7.34
N GLU A 93 -8.41 -10.76 -6.62
CA GLU A 93 -9.28 -9.68 -7.10
C GLU A 93 -8.93 -8.37 -6.42
N THR A 94 -9.01 -7.28 -7.19
CA THR A 94 -8.67 -5.94 -6.73
C THR A 94 -9.89 -5.05 -6.80
N PHE A 95 -10.27 -4.48 -5.66
CA PHE A 95 -11.47 -3.65 -5.54
C PHE A 95 -11.10 -2.21 -5.19
N PHE A 96 -11.62 -1.27 -5.96
CA PHE A 96 -11.56 0.14 -5.58
C PHE A 96 -12.58 0.42 -4.47
N LEU A 97 -12.11 1.00 -3.36
CA LEU A 97 -12.98 1.37 -2.25
C LEU A 97 -13.38 2.84 -2.34
N ALA A 98 -12.42 3.74 -2.10
CA ALA A 98 -12.62 5.17 -2.15
C ALA A 98 -11.29 5.93 -2.23
N THR A 99 -11.35 7.21 -2.60
CA THR A 99 -10.19 8.11 -2.51
C THR A 99 -9.95 8.55 -1.07
N TYR A 100 -8.68 8.78 -0.72
CA TYR A 100 -8.31 9.29 0.60
C TYR A 100 -9.10 10.57 0.95
N LYS A 101 -9.20 11.52 0.01
CA LYS A 101 -9.94 12.77 0.21
C LYS A 101 -11.40 12.54 0.63
N ARG A 102 -12.08 11.53 0.07
CA ARG A 102 -13.46 11.22 0.44
C ARG A 102 -13.55 10.61 1.82
N ILE A 103 -12.69 9.64 2.13
CA ILE A 103 -12.68 8.96 3.43
C ILE A 103 -12.33 9.95 4.55
N ALA A 104 -11.27 10.75 4.35
CA ALA A 104 -10.83 11.76 5.32
C ALA A 104 -11.86 12.86 5.56
N SER A 105 -12.74 13.15 4.60
CA SER A 105 -13.82 14.14 4.76
C SER A 105 -15.06 13.61 5.49
N GLY A 106 -15.09 12.34 5.90
CA GLY A 106 -16.26 11.69 6.50
C GLY A 106 -17.37 11.34 5.51
N ARG A 107 -17.55 12.14 4.44
CA ARG A 107 -18.56 11.93 3.37
C ARG A 107 -18.43 10.62 2.60
N GLY A 108 -17.32 9.90 2.78
CA GLY A 108 -17.06 8.61 2.14
C GLY A 108 -17.32 7.39 3.02
N LEU A 109 -17.66 7.55 4.31
CA LEU A 109 -17.66 6.45 5.26
C LEU A 109 -18.77 5.42 5.01
N GLU A 110 -20.00 5.84 4.72
CA GLU A 110 -21.07 4.90 4.38
C GLU A 110 -20.74 4.10 3.11
N LYS A 111 -20.28 4.78 2.06
CA LYS A 111 -19.86 4.09 0.82
C LYS A 111 -18.66 3.18 1.03
N LEU A 112 -17.75 3.57 1.92
CA LEU A 112 -16.62 2.73 2.30
C LEU A 112 -17.11 1.49 3.05
N HIS A 113 -18.04 1.63 3.99
CA HIS A 113 -18.67 0.53 4.70
C HIS A 113 -19.30 -0.46 3.71
N THR A 114 -20.20 0.02 2.84
CA THR A 114 -20.84 -0.83 1.82
C THR A 114 -19.83 -1.54 0.92
N ARG A 115 -18.75 -0.84 0.52
CA ARG A 115 -17.72 -1.45 -0.33
C ARG A 115 -16.83 -2.44 0.40
N LEU A 116 -16.54 -2.23 1.67
CA LEU A 116 -15.81 -3.19 2.50
C LEU A 116 -16.64 -4.45 2.73
N ALA A 117 -17.96 -4.30 2.98
CA ALA A 117 -18.87 -5.44 3.11
C ALA A 117 -18.88 -6.27 1.82
N TYR A 118 -19.07 -5.63 0.67
CA TYR A 118 -19.03 -6.30 -0.64
C TYR A 118 -17.71 -7.05 -0.90
N VAL A 119 -16.57 -6.48 -0.48
CA VAL A 119 -15.26 -7.13 -0.63
C VAL A 119 -15.15 -8.38 0.24
N LEU A 120 -15.64 -8.32 1.48
CA LEU A 120 -15.62 -9.46 2.40
C LEU A 120 -16.60 -10.55 1.99
N GLU A 121 -17.74 -10.17 1.42
CA GLU A 121 -18.67 -11.08 0.75
C GLU A 121 -17.97 -11.80 -0.41
N SER A 122 -17.34 -11.04 -1.32
CA SER A 122 -16.57 -11.62 -2.43
C SER A 122 -15.45 -12.56 -1.94
N ALA A 123 -14.77 -12.21 -0.84
CA ALA A 123 -13.75 -13.04 -0.22
C ALA A 123 -14.32 -14.35 0.34
N HIS A 124 -15.50 -14.30 0.93
CA HIS A 124 -16.20 -15.47 1.44
C HIS A 124 -16.62 -16.41 0.29
N GLU A 125 -17.17 -15.87 -0.80
CA GLU A 125 -17.53 -16.64 -2.00
C GLU A 125 -16.31 -17.33 -2.61
N ILE A 126 -15.18 -16.61 -2.72
CA ILE A 126 -13.92 -17.14 -3.23
C ILE A 126 -13.41 -18.31 -2.37
N GLU A 127 -13.52 -18.20 -1.05
CA GLU A 127 -13.04 -19.23 -0.12
C GLU A 127 -13.92 -20.47 -0.12
N HIS A 128 -15.25 -20.30 -0.21
CA HIS A 128 -16.22 -21.38 -0.04
C HIS A 128 -16.80 -21.91 -1.36
N GLY A 129 -16.51 -21.26 -2.50
CA GLY A 129 -16.97 -21.64 -3.83
C GLY A 129 -18.49 -21.54 -4.03
N LYS A 130 -19.18 -20.73 -3.22
CA LYS A 130 -20.65 -20.56 -3.25
C LYS A 130 -20.98 -19.12 -3.60
N ALA A 131 -21.84 -18.93 -4.59
CA ALA A 131 -22.27 -17.61 -5.05
C ALA A 131 -23.34 -16.95 -4.16
N ASP A 132 -24.03 -17.74 -3.31
CA ASP A 132 -25.08 -17.24 -2.43
C ASP A 132 -24.62 -17.28 -0.97
N ILE A 133 -24.44 -16.10 -0.39
CA ILE A 133 -24.07 -15.92 1.00
C ILE A 133 -25.34 -15.89 1.86
N ALA A 134 -25.39 -16.72 2.89
CA ALA A 134 -26.52 -16.70 3.82
C ALA A 134 -26.65 -15.33 4.52
N HIS A 135 -27.89 -14.87 4.74
CA HIS A 135 -28.16 -13.58 5.39
C HIS A 135 -27.49 -13.44 6.77
N SER A 136 -27.34 -14.55 7.51
CA SER A 136 -26.62 -14.56 8.79
C SER A 136 -25.13 -14.24 8.65
N VAL A 137 -24.51 -14.61 7.53
CA VAL A 137 -23.11 -14.29 7.22
C VAL A 137 -22.98 -12.84 6.76
N GLN A 138 -23.90 -12.34 5.94
CA GLN A 138 -23.93 -10.92 5.54
C GLN A 138 -24.04 -9.99 6.74
N ASN A 139 -24.90 -10.32 7.72
CA ASN A 139 -25.01 -9.55 8.96
C ASN A 139 -23.69 -9.53 9.75
N LYS A 140 -23.03 -10.69 9.90
CA LYS A 140 -21.73 -10.78 10.57
C LYS A 140 -20.65 -9.98 9.85
N ILE A 141 -20.65 -10.00 8.52
CA ILE A 141 -19.74 -9.17 7.71
C ILE A 141 -20.01 -7.69 7.98
N GLY A 142 -21.28 -7.26 7.98
CA GLY A 142 -21.66 -5.89 8.29
C GLY A 142 -21.18 -5.43 9.68
N GLU A 143 -21.38 -6.24 10.70
CA GLU A 143 -20.89 -5.99 12.07
C GLU A 143 -19.36 -5.91 12.13
N HIS A 144 -18.66 -6.85 11.47
CA HIS A 144 -17.20 -6.85 11.40
C HIS A 144 -16.65 -5.58 10.72
N VAL A 145 -17.28 -5.13 9.63
CA VAL A 145 -16.89 -3.89 8.96
C VAL A 145 -17.07 -2.69 9.89
N SER A 146 -18.19 -2.61 10.61
CA SER A 146 -18.44 -1.53 11.57
C SER A 146 -17.37 -1.51 12.66
N GLN A 147 -17.06 -2.67 13.25
CA GLN A 147 -16.00 -2.81 14.26
C GLN A 147 -14.62 -2.39 13.72
N VAL A 148 -14.30 -2.79 12.48
CA VAL A 148 -13.05 -2.38 11.83
C VAL A 148 -12.99 -0.86 11.66
N LEU A 149 -14.06 -0.22 11.19
CA LEU A 149 -14.09 1.23 10.99
C LEU A 149 -14.01 2.04 12.30
N GLU A 150 -14.44 1.46 13.41
CA GLU A 150 -14.30 2.04 14.75
C GLU A 150 -12.96 1.71 15.42
N SER A 151 -12.18 0.79 14.84
CA SER A 151 -10.95 0.29 15.44
C SER A 151 -9.77 1.28 15.35
N GLU A 152 -8.86 1.15 16.31
CA GLU A 152 -7.56 1.83 16.30
C GLU A 152 -6.74 1.49 15.04
N VAL A 153 -6.87 0.26 14.52
CA VAL A 153 -6.15 -0.17 13.31
C VAL A 153 -6.60 0.65 12.10
N PHE A 154 -7.90 0.93 11.98
CA PHE A 154 -8.41 1.79 10.92
C PHE A 154 -7.96 3.24 11.10
N ARG A 155 -7.94 3.75 12.33
CA ARG A 155 -7.39 5.08 12.64
C ARG A 155 -5.93 5.21 12.18
N LEU A 156 -5.09 4.21 12.48
CA LEU A 156 -3.70 4.14 12.03
C LEU A 156 -3.59 4.06 10.50
N PHE A 157 -4.48 3.29 9.86
CA PHE A 157 -4.55 3.20 8.41
C PHE A 157 -4.88 4.55 7.76
N LEU A 158 -5.79 5.35 8.34
CA LEU A 158 -6.08 6.71 7.88
C LEU A 158 -4.87 7.63 8.04
N LEU A 159 -4.17 7.57 9.18
CA LEU A 159 -2.94 8.33 9.40
C LEU A 159 -1.85 7.97 8.38
N ALA A 160 -1.72 6.69 8.04
CA ALA A 160 -0.85 6.23 6.96
C ALA A 160 -1.23 6.84 5.61
N GLY A 161 -2.52 6.90 5.31
CA GLY A 161 -3.04 7.56 4.12
C GLY A 161 -2.66 9.04 4.06
N LYS A 162 -2.79 9.76 5.19
CA LYS A 162 -2.39 11.16 5.31
C LYS A 162 -0.90 11.35 4.98
N ARG A 163 -0.03 10.59 5.65
CA ARG A 163 1.42 10.64 5.42
C ARG A 163 1.75 10.42 3.94
N LYS A 164 1.11 9.45 3.31
CA LYS A 164 1.34 9.13 1.88
C LYS A 164 0.84 10.22 0.94
N VAL A 165 -0.26 10.91 1.27
CA VAL A 165 -0.69 12.11 0.53
C VAL A 165 0.34 13.22 0.65
N ASP A 166 0.84 13.47 1.86
CA ASP A 166 1.85 14.51 2.11
C ASP A 166 3.15 14.20 1.36
N GLU A 167 3.62 12.95 1.40
CA GLU A 167 4.78 12.47 0.63
C GLU A 167 4.60 12.66 -0.88
N ILE A 168 3.41 12.38 -1.42
CA ILE A 168 3.09 12.60 -2.83
C ILE A 168 3.13 14.09 -3.17
N ALA A 169 2.53 14.94 -2.33
CA ALA A 169 2.50 16.38 -2.56
C ALA A 169 3.92 16.99 -2.54
N VAL A 170 4.76 16.56 -1.60
CA VAL A 170 6.18 16.98 -1.54
C VAL A 170 6.93 16.51 -2.78
N ALA A 171 6.76 15.26 -3.21
CA ALA A 171 7.41 14.75 -4.41
C ALA A 171 6.99 15.53 -5.67
N ASP A 172 5.68 15.76 -5.84
CA ASP A 172 5.15 16.52 -6.98
C ASP A 172 5.62 17.99 -6.94
N TYR A 173 5.80 18.60 -5.75
CA TYR A 173 6.36 19.95 -5.60
C TYR A 173 7.85 19.99 -5.97
N VAL A 174 8.66 19.06 -5.47
CA VAL A 174 10.09 18.96 -5.79
C VAL A 174 10.31 18.71 -7.29
N GLU A 175 9.49 17.89 -7.93
CA GLU A 175 9.53 17.69 -9.38
C GLU A 175 9.29 19.00 -10.15
N ARG A 176 8.35 19.85 -9.69
CA ARG A 176 8.08 21.15 -10.32
C ARG A 176 9.18 22.18 -10.09
N LEU A 177 9.92 22.09 -8.99
CA LEU A 177 11.09 22.92 -8.75
C LEU A 177 12.31 22.51 -9.59
N GLY A 178 12.35 21.27 -10.09
CA GLY A 178 13.34 20.81 -11.06
C GLY A 178 13.13 21.50 -12.41
N THR A 179 14.10 22.34 -12.79
CA THR A 179 14.07 23.22 -13.96
C THR A 179 13.86 22.48 -15.31
N PRO A 180 13.28 23.17 -16.32
CA PRO A 180 13.08 22.63 -17.67
C PRO A 180 14.44 22.54 -18.38
N GLY A 181 14.95 21.33 -18.56
CA GLY A 181 16.20 21.09 -19.30
C GLY A 181 16.84 19.73 -19.06
N GLU A 182 16.67 19.15 -17.88
CA GLU A 182 17.07 17.75 -17.65
C GLU A 182 15.87 16.84 -17.95
N ARG A 183 15.94 16.05 -19.02
CA ARG A 183 15.12 14.84 -19.14
C ARG A 183 15.52 13.88 -18.03
N ARG A 184 15.08 14.12 -16.80
CA ARG A 184 15.13 13.12 -15.75
C ARG A 184 14.14 12.05 -16.12
N VAL A 185 14.66 10.85 -16.33
CA VAL A 185 13.90 9.62 -16.50
C VAL A 185 12.82 9.65 -15.42
N LYS A 186 11.55 9.78 -15.83
CA LYS A 186 10.42 9.66 -14.92
C LYS A 186 10.69 8.43 -14.07
N PRO A 187 10.63 8.48 -12.73
CA PRO A 187 10.54 7.25 -11.98
C PRO A 187 9.33 6.54 -12.56
N VAL A 188 9.58 5.44 -13.27
CA VAL A 188 8.52 4.61 -13.80
C VAL A 188 7.86 4.07 -12.55
N TRP A 189 6.79 4.73 -12.15
CA TRP A 189 5.76 4.11 -11.33
C TRP A 189 5.28 2.95 -12.20
N THR A 190 5.96 1.81 -12.13
CA THR A 190 5.43 0.55 -12.65
C THR A 190 4.26 0.25 -11.75
N GLY A 191 3.14 0.93 -12.02
CA GLY A 191 1.85 0.33 -11.81
C GLY A 191 1.97 -1.04 -12.44
N PHE A 192 1.79 -2.07 -11.63
CA PHE A 192 1.32 -3.32 -12.16
C PHE A 192 0.06 -2.97 -12.96
N ALA A 193 0.23 -2.96 -14.28
CA ALA A 193 -0.82 -3.27 -15.22
C ALA A 193 -1.29 -4.66 -14.79
N SER A 194 -2.43 -4.68 -14.12
CA SER A 194 -3.25 -5.88 -14.02
C SER A 194 -3.71 -6.17 -15.46
N LEU A 195 -3.13 -7.22 -16.04
CA LEU A 195 -3.83 -8.09 -16.98
C LEU A 195 -5.03 -8.71 -16.27
#